data_AF-A0A358AR37-F1
#
_entry.id   AF-A0A358AR37-F1
#
_cell.length_a   1.000
_cell.length_b   1.000
_cell.length_c   1.000
_cell.angle_alpha   90.00
_cell.angle_beta   90.00
_cell.angle_gamma   90.00
#
_symmetry.space_group_name_H-M   'P 1'
#
loop_
_entity.id
_entity.type
_entity.pdbx_description
1 polymer ?
#
loop_
_entity_poly.entity_id
_entity_poly.type
_entity_poly.pdbx_seq_one_letter_code
_entity_poly.pdbx_strand_id
1 'polypeptide(L)'
;MKIGIDSYCFHRFFGEVYPDQDAPGRKMTLTDFLDIAKGMGVDGVSLETCFFESLEEPYLKEVNAQLDEYGFDRVFAWGHPDGLKGGKNPEEFASMKRLIPFAKTIGADVMRVTGSSLLFRHENHQEQIDRLVGQFKEAVKIAEDSGVCLAMENHIDFTADEMLQLIERVDSKSFGVNFDTGNFVRLLDDPVEGMKKLAKYTMAVHLKDMQVNPQEAKITDWFFFSGVPVGQGFIDNQALVNILDKADFKGFLAVEIDHPHVSWRGRELEAVSQSVQGMKKIVANIL
;
A
#
# COMPACT_ATOMS: atom_id res chain seq x y z
N MET A 1 9.27 -15.27 -4.54
CA MET A 1 8.43 -14.27 -3.84
C MET A 1 7.01 -14.31 -4.37
N LYS A 2 5.99 -14.09 -3.55
CA LYS A 2 4.57 -14.07 -3.96
C LYS A 2 4.19 -12.74 -4.61
N ILE A 3 3.18 -12.75 -5.47
CA ILE A 3 2.69 -11.58 -6.21
C ILE A 3 1.23 -11.35 -5.88
N GLY A 4 0.83 -10.10 -5.73
CA GLY A 4 -0.56 -9.71 -5.46
C GLY A 4 -0.96 -8.44 -6.18
N ILE A 5 -2.20 -8.02 -5.93
CA ILE A 5 -2.74 -6.75 -6.41
C ILE A 5 -3.40 -6.01 -5.25
N ASP A 6 -3.33 -4.69 -5.25
CA ASP A 6 -4.05 -3.85 -4.31
C ASP A 6 -5.40 -3.40 -4.89
N SER A 7 -6.45 -3.41 -4.07
CA SER A 7 -7.80 -3.00 -4.47
C SER A 7 -7.92 -1.55 -4.96
N TYR A 8 -7.01 -0.67 -4.52
CA TYR A 8 -6.92 0.73 -4.93
C TYR A 8 -6.52 0.90 -6.40
N CYS A 9 -5.98 -0.13 -7.06
CA CYS A 9 -5.86 -0.16 -8.53
C CYS A 9 -7.19 0.09 -9.26
N PHE A 10 -8.32 -0.16 -8.58
CA PHE A 10 -9.67 -0.04 -9.12
C PHE A 10 -10.49 1.01 -8.36
N HIS A 11 -9.87 1.95 -7.65
CA HIS A 11 -10.53 2.96 -6.82
C HIS A 11 -11.68 3.70 -7.55
N ARG A 12 -11.49 4.02 -8.84
CA ARG A 12 -12.53 4.59 -9.72
C ARG A 12 -13.80 3.76 -9.75
N PHE A 13 -13.68 2.43 -9.85
CA PHE A 13 -14.82 1.51 -9.89
C PHE A 13 -15.50 1.36 -8.52
N PHE A 14 -14.79 1.64 -7.43
CA PHE A 14 -15.37 1.75 -6.09
C PHE A 14 -16.02 3.12 -5.83
N GLY A 15 -15.90 4.06 -6.77
CA GLY A 15 -16.55 5.37 -6.72
C GLY A 15 -15.65 6.51 -6.27
N GLU A 16 -14.37 6.23 -6.01
CA GLU A 16 -13.37 7.25 -5.73
C GLU A 16 -12.73 7.69 -7.05
N VAL A 17 -13.18 8.82 -7.60
CA VAL A 17 -12.70 9.33 -8.90
C VAL A 17 -12.03 10.67 -8.66
N TYR A 18 -10.76 10.81 -9.06
CA TYR A 18 -10.04 12.07 -8.91
C TYR A 18 -10.58 13.15 -9.86
N PRO A 19 -10.40 14.45 -9.55
CA PRO A 19 -10.93 15.55 -10.35
C PRO A 19 -10.51 15.55 -11.83
N ASP A 20 -9.38 14.92 -12.17
CA ASP A 20 -8.83 14.82 -13.52
C ASP A 20 -9.13 13.46 -14.20
N GLN A 21 -9.99 12.64 -13.62
CA GLN A 21 -10.36 11.32 -14.12
C GLN A 21 -11.84 11.25 -14.49
N ASP A 22 -12.17 10.41 -15.46
CA ASP A 22 -13.56 10.12 -15.81
C ASP A 22 -14.17 9.10 -14.83
N ALA A 23 -15.47 9.20 -14.57
CA ALA A 23 -16.17 8.13 -13.85
C ALA A 23 -16.27 6.87 -14.73
N PRO A 24 -16.03 5.66 -14.20
CA PRO A 24 -16.22 4.44 -14.97
C PRO A 24 -17.71 4.19 -15.23
N GLY A 25 -18.02 3.50 -16.33
CA GLY A 25 -19.40 3.16 -16.70
C GLY A 25 -20.06 2.09 -15.82
N ARG A 26 -19.35 1.57 -14.80
CA ARG A 26 -19.85 0.57 -13.86
C ARG A 26 -19.18 0.73 -12.49
N LYS A 27 -19.84 0.21 -11.46
CA LYS A 27 -19.25 0.05 -10.12
C LYS A 27 -18.73 -1.37 -9.93
N MET A 28 -17.88 -1.54 -8.92
CA MET A 28 -17.29 -2.81 -8.49
C MET A 28 -17.60 -3.04 -7.02
N THR A 29 -17.88 -4.29 -6.66
CA THR A 29 -17.96 -4.81 -5.28
C THR A 29 -16.61 -5.38 -4.84
N LEU A 30 -16.42 -5.62 -3.54
CA LEU A 30 -15.20 -6.30 -3.09
C LEU A 30 -15.08 -7.70 -3.73
N THR A 31 -16.20 -8.40 -3.88
CA THR A 31 -16.27 -9.71 -4.55
C THR A 31 -15.83 -9.65 -6.01
N ASP A 32 -16.28 -8.64 -6.77
CA ASP A 32 -15.84 -8.45 -8.17
C ASP A 32 -14.31 -8.28 -8.26
N PHE A 33 -13.71 -7.54 -7.32
CA PHE A 33 -12.27 -7.38 -7.24
C PHE A 33 -11.55 -8.70 -6.93
N LEU A 34 -12.04 -9.49 -5.98
CA LEU A 34 -11.46 -10.79 -5.64
C LEU A 34 -11.54 -11.79 -6.82
N ASP A 35 -12.63 -11.75 -7.59
CA ASP A 35 -12.78 -12.55 -8.81
C ASP A 35 -11.80 -12.12 -9.90
N ILE A 36 -11.54 -10.81 -10.05
CA ILE A 36 -10.51 -10.28 -10.94
C ILE A 36 -9.13 -10.78 -10.50
N ALA A 37 -8.79 -10.66 -9.21
CA ALA A 37 -7.53 -11.15 -8.66
C ALA A 37 -7.34 -12.65 -8.95
N LYS A 38 -8.40 -13.45 -8.75
CA LYS A 38 -8.37 -14.90 -9.00
C LYS A 38 -8.14 -15.19 -10.48
N GLY A 39 -8.84 -14.46 -11.36
CA GLY A 39 -8.67 -14.57 -12.81
C GLY A 39 -7.26 -14.20 -13.29
N MET A 40 -6.56 -13.30 -12.59
CA MET A 40 -5.17 -12.94 -12.89
C MET A 40 -4.13 -13.96 -12.38
N GLY A 41 -4.55 -14.91 -11.53
CA GLY A 41 -3.68 -15.93 -10.95
C GLY A 41 -2.56 -15.30 -10.13
N VAL A 42 -2.92 -14.40 -9.21
CA VAL A 42 -2.04 -13.86 -8.17
C VAL A 42 -2.15 -14.67 -6.88
N ASP A 43 -1.19 -14.49 -5.99
CA ASP A 43 -1.08 -15.22 -4.72
C ASP A 43 -1.75 -14.48 -3.55
N GLY A 44 -1.98 -13.18 -3.67
CA GLY A 44 -2.55 -12.38 -2.58
C GLY A 44 -3.16 -11.05 -2.99
N VAL A 45 -3.84 -10.42 -2.05
CA VAL A 45 -4.54 -9.15 -2.23
C VAL A 45 -4.32 -8.20 -1.05
N SER A 46 -4.12 -6.92 -1.35
CA SER A 46 -4.19 -5.86 -0.34
C SER A 46 -5.55 -5.15 -0.45
N LEU A 47 -6.25 -5.06 0.68
CA LEU A 47 -7.68 -4.75 0.74
C LEU A 47 -7.94 -3.46 1.50
N GLU A 48 -8.41 -2.44 0.80
CA GLU A 48 -8.71 -1.12 1.35
C GLU A 48 -10.09 -1.14 2.02
N THR A 49 -10.13 -0.88 3.34
CA THR A 49 -11.38 -0.93 4.11
C THR A 49 -12.44 0.07 3.65
N CYS A 50 -12.05 1.16 2.98
CA CYS A 50 -12.99 2.13 2.41
C CYS A 50 -13.82 1.55 1.25
N PHE A 51 -13.44 0.40 0.69
CA PHE A 51 -14.16 -0.29 -0.38
C PHE A 51 -15.01 -1.46 0.10
N PHE A 52 -15.02 -1.72 1.40
CA PHE A 52 -15.82 -2.79 1.99
C PHE A 52 -17.27 -2.31 2.09
N GLU A 53 -18.22 -3.15 1.70
CA GLU A 53 -19.65 -2.84 1.85
C GLU A 53 -20.08 -2.77 3.32
N SER A 54 -19.33 -3.41 4.22
CA SER A 54 -19.57 -3.41 5.66
C SER A 54 -18.29 -3.71 6.44
N LEU A 55 -18.22 -3.29 7.70
CA LEU A 55 -17.18 -3.69 8.65
C LEU A 55 -17.74 -4.54 9.80
N GLU A 56 -18.99 -4.98 9.68
CA GLU A 56 -19.63 -5.87 10.66
C GLU A 56 -19.07 -7.30 10.56
N GLU A 57 -18.95 -7.96 11.71
CA GLU A 57 -18.30 -9.28 11.82
C GLU A 57 -18.83 -10.35 10.86
N PRO A 58 -20.16 -10.48 10.60
CA PRO A 58 -20.66 -11.47 9.63
C PRO A 58 -20.10 -11.24 8.22
N TYR A 59 -20.04 -9.99 7.77
CA TYR A 59 -19.50 -9.65 6.45
C TYR A 59 -17.99 -9.90 6.38
N LEU A 60 -17.23 -9.54 7.42
CA LEU A 60 -15.79 -9.82 7.47
C LEU A 60 -15.49 -11.33 7.42
N LYS A 61 -16.34 -12.16 8.03
CA LYS A 61 -16.24 -13.62 7.96
C LYS A 61 -16.55 -14.17 6.57
N GLU A 62 -17.50 -13.56 5.85
CA GLU A 62 -17.77 -13.91 4.45
C GLU A 62 -16.57 -13.58 3.55
N VAL A 63 -15.98 -12.39 3.72
CA VAL A 63 -14.75 -12.00 3.03
C VAL A 63 -13.61 -12.98 3.35
N ASN A 64 -13.40 -13.32 4.64
CA ASN A 64 -12.38 -14.30 5.03
C ASN A 64 -12.58 -15.65 4.33
N ALA A 65 -13.82 -16.16 4.33
CA ALA A 65 -14.14 -17.44 3.73
C ALA A 65 -13.85 -17.45 2.22
N GLN A 66 -14.14 -16.35 1.52
CA GLN A 66 -13.82 -16.21 0.10
C GLN A 66 -12.30 -16.15 -0.14
N LEU A 67 -11.55 -15.40 0.68
CA LEU A 67 -10.10 -15.34 0.60
C LEU A 67 -9.45 -16.72 0.85
N ASP A 68 -9.96 -17.49 1.81
CA ASP A 68 -9.53 -18.86 2.10
C ASP A 68 -9.86 -19.83 0.96
N GLU A 69 -11.07 -19.74 0.38
CA GLU A 69 -11.45 -20.54 -0.79
C GLU A 69 -10.52 -20.27 -1.98
N TYR A 70 -10.11 -19.02 -2.17
CA TYR A 70 -9.27 -18.60 -3.29
C TYR A 70 -7.78 -18.84 -3.00
N GLY A 71 -7.42 -19.13 -1.74
CA GLY A 71 -6.05 -19.39 -1.31
C GLY A 71 -5.19 -18.12 -1.26
N PHE A 72 -5.78 -16.95 -1.02
CA PHE A 72 -5.06 -15.68 -1.05
C PHE A 72 -4.34 -15.37 0.26
N ASP A 73 -3.09 -14.96 0.15
CA ASP A 73 -2.46 -14.12 1.17
C ASP A 73 -3.15 -12.74 1.18
N ARG A 74 -3.17 -12.07 2.33
CA ARG A 74 -3.95 -10.85 2.48
C ARG A 74 -3.30 -9.82 3.40
N VAL A 75 -3.37 -8.56 2.98
CA VAL A 75 -3.08 -7.39 3.81
C VAL A 75 -4.39 -6.65 4.04
N PHE A 76 -4.66 -6.30 5.29
CA PHE A 76 -5.81 -5.47 5.66
C PHE A 76 -5.37 -4.00 5.68
N ALA A 77 -5.83 -3.18 4.76
CA ALA A 77 -5.43 -1.79 4.69
C ALA A 77 -6.46 -0.88 5.36
N TRP A 78 -6.02 -0.10 6.34
CA TRP A 78 -6.80 1.01 6.88
C TRP A 78 -6.91 2.11 5.81
N GLY A 79 -7.89 1.96 4.93
CA GLY A 79 -8.07 2.77 3.73
C GLY A 79 -8.50 4.20 4.03
N HIS A 80 -7.57 4.97 4.56
CA HIS A 80 -7.76 6.36 4.95
C HIS A 80 -6.67 7.22 4.27
N PRO A 81 -7.02 7.97 3.20
CA PRO A 81 -6.03 8.60 2.31
C PRO A 81 -5.14 9.65 3.00
N ASP A 82 -5.64 10.30 4.06
CA ASP A 82 -4.88 11.28 4.85
C ASP A 82 -4.27 10.71 6.14
N GLY A 83 -4.47 9.42 6.39
CA GLY A 83 -4.05 8.73 7.60
C GLY A 83 -4.37 9.46 8.90
N LEU A 84 -3.40 9.47 9.81
CA LEU A 84 -3.49 10.16 11.11
C LEU A 84 -3.20 11.67 11.03
N LYS A 85 -3.06 12.22 9.83
CA LYS A 85 -2.80 13.65 9.56
C LYS A 85 -1.58 14.16 10.32
N GLY A 86 -0.48 13.44 10.26
CA GLY A 86 0.75 13.76 11.00
C GLY A 86 0.57 13.67 12.52
N GLY A 87 -0.29 12.76 12.97
CA GLY A 87 -0.62 12.50 14.38
C GLY A 87 -1.52 13.55 15.05
N LYS A 88 -2.20 14.40 14.27
CA LYS A 88 -3.06 15.48 14.79
C LYS A 88 -4.52 15.07 14.97
N ASN A 89 -4.95 13.93 14.41
CA ASN A 89 -6.35 13.53 14.42
C ASN A 89 -6.63 12.37 15.41
N PRO A 90 -7.11 12.66 16.63
CA PRO A 90 -7.41 11.63 17.62
C PRO A 90 -8.62 10.75 17.26
N GLU A 91 -9.56 11.26 16.47
CA GLU A 91 -10.74 10.49 16.02
C GLU A 91 -10.31 9.38 15.05
N GLU A 92 -9.45 9.72 14.08
CA GLU A 92 -8.89 8.73 13.16
C GLU A 92 -7.97 7.74 13.87
N PHE A 93 -7.22 8.20 14.87
CA PHE A 93 -6.43 7.29 15.70
C PHE A 93 -7.32 6.31 16.47
N ALA A 94 -8.45 6.76 17.01
CA ALA A 94 -9.42 5.89 17.67
C ALA A 94 -10.10 4.92 16.69
N SER A 95 -10.40 5.39 15.47
CA SER A 95 -10.93 4.58 14.37
C SER A 95 -9.93 3.48 13.99
N MET A 96 -8.69 3.84 13.62
CA MET A 96 -7.62 2.91 13.27
C MET A 96 -7.45 1.82 14.33
N LYS A 97 -7.34 2.19 15.62
CA LYS A 97 -7.19 1.21 16.72
C LYS A 97 -8.34 0.22 16.81
N ARG A 98 -9.58 0.65 16.54
CA ARG A 98 -10.76 -0.23 16.55
C ARG A 98 -10.70 -1.29 15.46
N LEU A 99 -10.06 -0.97 14.34
CA LEU A 99 -9.97 -1.86 13.18
C LEU A 99 -8.81 -2.88 13.28
N ILE A 100 -7.86 -2.70 14.21
CA ILE A 100 -6.73 -3.64 14.38
C ILE A 100 -7.18 -5.10 14.56
N PRO A 101 -8.14 -5.42 15.45
CA PRO A 101 -8.61 -6.80 15.61
C PRO A 101 -9.35 -7.34 14.37
N PHE A 102 -9.85 -6.46 13.50
CA PHE A 102 -10.60 -6.87 12.30
C PHE A 102 -9.67 -7.42 11.22
N ALA A 103 -8.41 -6.98 11.19
CA ALA A 103 -7.39 -7.60 10.35
C ALA A 103 -7.33 -9.12 10.60
N LYS A 104 -7.34 -9.54 11.87
CA LYS A 104 -7.35 -10.97 12.20
C LYS A 104 -8.66 -11.67 11.83
N THR A 105 -9.79 -10.96 11.87
CA THR A 105 -11.11 -11.50 11.48
C THR A 105 -11.14 -11.89 10.00
N ILE A 106 -10.44 -11.14 9.15
CA ILE A 106 -10.26 -11.50 7.73
C ILE A 106 -9.04 -12.39 7.45
N GLY A 107 -8.37 -12.88 8.50
CA GLY A 107 -7.19 -13.74 8.39
C GLY A 107 -5.89 -13.03 8.01
N ALA A 108 -5.83 -11.69 8.04
CA ALA A 108 -4.60 -10.94 7.77
C ALA A 108 -3.67 -10.94 8.99
N ASP A 109 -2.37 -11.12 8.75
CA ASP A 109 -1.33 -10.98 9.77
C ASP A 109 -0.73 -9.57 9.78
N VAL A 110 -0.99 -8.76 8.74
CA VAL A 110 -0.50 -7.39 8.61
C VAL A 110 -1.66 -6.45 8.35
N MET A 111 -1.68 -5.34 9.09
CA MET A 111 -2.54 -4.20 8.81
C MET A 111 -1.72 -3.02 8.29
N ARG A 112 -1.97 -2.59 7.06
CA ARG A 112 -1.39 -1.38 6.48
C ARG A 112 -2.07 -0.15 7.12
N VAL A 113 -1.28 0.84 7.51
CA VAL A 113 -1.76 2.09 8.12
C VAL A 113 -1.01 3.28 7.52
N THR A 114 -1.61 4.46 7.59
CA THR A 114 -1.03 5.69 7.06
C THR A 114 -0.86 6.71 8.19
N GLY A 115 0.37 7.17 8.44
CA GLY A 115 0.66 8.14 9.51
C GLY A 115 0.43 9.59 9.07
N SER A 116 0.80 9.92 7.84
CA SER A 116 0.61 11.23 7.23
C SER A 116 0.39 11.10 5.73
N SER A 117 0.28 12.22 5.01
CA SER A 117 0.04 12.20 3.56
C SER A 117 0.71 13.37 2.86
N LEU A 118 0.66 13.34 1.53
CA LEU A 118 0.98 14.44 0.63
C LEU A 118 0.50 15.82 1.13
N LEU A 119 -0.66 15.90 1.80
CA LEU A 119 -1.22 17.18 2.29
C LEU A 119 -0.40 17.81 3.42
N PHE A 120 0.38 17.01 4.15
CA PHE A 120 1.12 17.45 5.35
C PHE A 120 2.65 17.38 5.16
N ARG A 121 3.15 17.02 3.98
CA ARG A 121 4.59 16.88 3.66
C ARG A 121 5.43 18.16 3.76
N HIS A 122 4.79 19.30 3.99
CA HIS A 122 5.45 20.60 4.15
C HIS A 122 5.33 21.14 5.57
N GLU A 123 4.64 20.42 6.45
CA GLU A 123 4.64 20.73 7.88
C GLU A 123 5.93 20.23 8.54
N ASN A 124 6.13 20.57 9.82
CA ASN A 124 7.30 20.12 10.56
C ASN A 124 7.29 18.59 10.76
N HIS A 125 8.15 17.88 10.02
CA HIS A 125 8.24 16.42 10.08
C HIS A 125 8.61 15.90 11.46
N GLN A 126 9.54 16.56 12.17
CA GLN A 126 9.96 16.08 13.49
C GLN A 126 8.82 16.12 14.51
N GLU A 127 7.98 17.16 14.46
CA GLU A 127 6.79 17.21 15.31
C GLU A 127 5.73 16.15 14.92
N GLN A 128 5.58 15.86 13.62
CA GLN A 128 4.72 14.77 13.16
C GLN A 128 5.23 13.42 13.67
N ILE A 129 6.52 13.13 13.49
CA ILE A 129 7.17 11.90 13.94
C ILE A 129 7.03 11.76 15.46
N ASP A 130 7.21 12.84 16.24
CA ASP A 130 7.06 12.80 17.70
C ASP A 130 5.64 12.38 18.12
N ARG A 131 4.61 12.93 17.48
CA ARG A 131 3.21 12.55 17.73
C ARG A 131 2.94 11.12 17.31
N LEU A 132 3.37 10.75 16.11
CA LEU A 132 3.16 9.42 15.53
C LEU A 132 3.85 8.33 16.33
N VAL A 133 5.08 8.55 16.81
CA VAL A 133 5.79 7.59 17.69
C VAL A 133 4.97 7.32 18.96
N GLY A 134 4.40 8.35 19.57
CA GLY A 134 3.54 8.18 20.75
C GLY A 134 2.29 7.35 20.44
N GLN A 135 1.64 7.63 19.32
CA GLN A 135 0.45 6.92 18.86
C GLN A 135 0.74 5.46 18.49
N PHE A 136 1.79 5.20 17.71
CA PHE A 136 2.14 3.84 17.31
C PHE A 136 2.62 2.99 18.48
N LYS A 137 3.30 3.56 19.48
CA LYS A 137 3.62 2.84 20.74
C LYS A 137 2.39 2.35 21.51
N GLU A 138 1.25 3.04 21.37
CA GLU A 138 -0.01 2.57 21.93
C GLU A 138 -0.65 1.54 21.00
N ALA A 139 -0.71 1.81 19.69
CA ALA A 139 -1.35 0.93 18.71
C ALA A 139 -0.69 -0.45 18.60
N VAL A 140 0.64 -0.52 18.70
CA VAL A 140 1.38 -1.80 18.61
C VAL A 140 1.03 -2.77 19.73
N LYS A 141 0.64 -2.27 20.91
CA LYS A 141 0.18 -3.13 22.01
C LYS A 141 -1.11 -3.86 21.64
N ILE A 142 -2.04 -3.14 21.00
CA ILE A 142 -3.30 -3.72 20.51
C ILE A 142 -3.02 -4.71 19.37
N ALA A 143 -2.07 -4.38 18.50
CA ALA A 143 -1.66 -5.24 17.40
C ALA A 143 -1.04 -6.54 17.91
N GLU A 144 -0.13 -6.46 18.89
CA GLU A 144 0.46 -7.60 19.60
C GLU A 144 -0.61 -8.49 20.26
N ASP A 145 -1.54 -7.89 21.00
CA ASP A 145 -2.66 -8.61 21.63
C ASP A 145 -3.58 -9.32 20.60
N SER A 146 -3.67 -8.76 19.38
CA SER A 146 -4.46 -9.31 18.28
C SER A 146 -3.69 -10.30 17.40
N GLY A 147 -2.37 -10.46 17.61
CA GLY A 147 -1.50 -11.26 16.75
C GLY A 147 -1.35 -10.70 15.33
N VAL A 148 -1.34 -9.37 15.20
CA VAL A 148 -1.22 -8.63 13.94
C VAL A 148 -0.03 -7.68 14.01
N CYS A 149 0.63 -7.45 12.88
CA CYS A 149 1.66 -6.42 12.74
C CYS A 149 1.10 -5.18 12.03
N LEU A 150 1.59 -4.00 12.39
CA LEU A 150 1.26 -2.73 11.73
C LEU A 150 2.36 -2.35 10.75
N ALA A 151 1.98 -2.07 9.51
CA ALA A 151 2.88 -1.61 8.45
C ALA A 151 2.53 -0.17 8.08
N MET A 152 3.33 0.80 8.53
CA MET A 152 3.10 2.20 8.15
C MET A 152 3.57 2.43 6.71
N GLU A 153 2.70 2.94 5.85
CA GLU A 153 3.06 3.31 4.50
C GLU A 153 3.82 4.65 4.44
N ASN A 154 4.86 4.71 3.59
CA ASN A 154 5.46 5.98 3.15
C ASN A 154 4.52 6.64 2.12
N HIS A 155 3.62 7.50 2.55
CA HIS A 155 2.50 8.00 1.74
C HIS A 155 2.73 9.43 1.23
N ILE A 156 3.87 9.63 0.55
CA ILE A 156 4.36 10.94 0.06
C ILE A 156 4.51 11.95 1.21
N ASP A 157 4.88 11.45 2.39
CA ASP A 157 5.07 12.20 3.63
C ASP A 157 6.53 12.23 4.07
N PHE A 158 7.13 11.07 4.32
CA PHE A 158 8.45 10.92 4.95
C PHE A 158 9.46 10.26 4.01
N THR A 159 10.71 10.72 4.11
CA THR A 159 11.88 10.07 3.48
C THR A 159 12.19 8.72 4.13
N ALA A 160 13.03 7.90 3.50
CA ALA A 160 13.44 6.61 4.04
C ALA A 160 14.17 6.74 5.40
N ASP A 161 14.91 7.83 5.61
CA ASP A 161 15.59 8.11 6.89
C ASP A 161 14.59 8.46 7.99
N GLU A 162 13.55 9.21 7.67
CA GLU A 162 12.48 9.56 8.62
C GLU A 162 11.59 8.36 8.95
N MET A 163 11.30 7.51 7.97
CA MET A 163 10.62 6.23 8.18
C MET A 163 11.42 5.32 9.10
N LEU A 164 12.74 5.21 8.87
CA LEU A 164 13.64 4.45 9.74
C LEU A 164 13.65 5.01 11.16
N GLN A 165 13.77 6.34 11.31
CA GLN A 165 13.72 7.02 12.61
C GLN A 165 12.43 6.71 13.36
N LEU A 166 11.28 6.72 12.68
CA LEU A 166 9.98 6.41 13.29
C LEU A 166 9.94 4.95 13.76
N ILE A 167 10.33 4.00 12.92
CA ILE A 167 10.36 2.56 13.25
C ILE A 167 11.27 2.29 14.45
N GLU A 168 12.50 2.81 14.44
CA GLU A 168 13.46 2.64 15.54
C GLU A 168 12.98 3.27 16.85
N ARG A 169 12.22 4.37 16.78
CA ARG A 169 11.67 5.02 17.97
C ARG A 169 10.44 4.33 18.52
N VAL A 170 9.60 3.72 17.68
CA VAL A 170 8.48 2.89 18.11
C VAL A 170 9.02 1.63 18.80
N ASP A 171 10.07 1.02 18.25
CA ASP A 171 10.82 -0.10 18.84
C ASP A 171 9.93 -1.30 19.20
N SER A 172 9.16 -1.80 18.23
CA SER A 172 8.37 -3.03 18.35
C SER A 172 8.58 -3.93 17.13
N LYS A 173 8.60 -5.24 17.35
CA LYS A 173 8.63 -6.26 16.28
C LYS A 173 7.32 -6.33 15.50
N SER A 174 6.24 -5.81 16.07
CA SER A 174 4.91 -5.74 15.46
C SER A 174 4.68 -4.41 14.73
N PHE A 175 5.75 -3.64 14.48
CA PHE A 175 5.71 -2.40 13.71
C PHE A 175 6.79 -2.35 12.65
N GLY A 176 6.42 -1.93 11.45
CA GLY A 176 7.31 -1.84 10.30
C GLY A 176 6.75 -0.94 9.22
N VAL A 177 7.18 -1.17 7.98
CA VAL A 177 6.81 -0.35 6.81
C VAL A 177 5.98 -1.14 5.80
N ASN A 178 4.96 -0.50 5.24
CA ASN A 178 4.45 -0.84 3.91
C ASN A 178 5.30 -0.07 2.90
N PHE A 179 6.21 -0.76 2.21
CA PHE A 179 7.15 -0.10 1.32
C PHE A 179 6.47 0.19 -0.02
N ASP A 180 6.14 1.45 -0.27
CA ASP A 180 5.62 1.93 -1.54
C ASP A 180 6.75 2.53 -2.38
N THR A 181 7.08 1.86 -3.48
CA THR A 181 8.19 2.27 -4.36
C THR A 181 7.92 3.58 -5.09
N GLY A 182 6.67 3.83 -5.46
CA GLY A 182 6.25 5.00 -6.22
C GLY A 182 6.18 6.26 -5.37
N ASN A 183 5.80 6.13 -4.11
CA ASN A 183 5.71 7.28 -3.21
C ASN A 183 7.09 7.87 -2.85
N PHE A 184 8.15 7.04 -2.76
CA PHE A 184 9.52 7.56 -2.63
C PHE A 184 9.92 8.44 -3.82
N VAL A 185 9.62 7.98 -5.05
CA VAL A 185 9.89 8.76 -6.27
C VAL A 185 9.17 10.10 -6.25
N ARG A 186 7.92 10.15 -5.76
CA ARG A 186 7.14 11.41 -5.62
C ARG A 186 7.70 12.37 -4.55
N LEU A 187 8.55 11.88 -3.64
CA LEU A 187 9.35 12.68 -2.71
C LEU A 187 10.76 13.00 -3.22
N LEU A 188 11.11 12.53 -4.42
CA LEU A 188 12.48 12.56 -4.96
C LEU A 188 13.49 11.80 -4.08
N ASP A 189 13.01 10.81 -3.34
CA ASP A 189 13.84 9.86 -2.60
C ASP A 189 14.07 8.61 -3.46
N ASP A 190 15.24 7.99 -3.32
CA ASP A 190 15.62 6.83 -4.13
C ASP A 190 15.03 5.55 -3.52
N PRO A 191 14.09 4.86 -4.18
CA PRO A 191 13.49 3.66 -3.63
C PRO A 191 14.50 2.53 -3.42
N VAL A 192 15.58 2.43 -4.21
CA VAL A 192 16.60 1.38 -4.05
C VAL A 192 17.43 1.63 -2.80
N GLU A 193 17.86 2.87 -2.57
CA GLU A 193 18.56 3.23 -1.34
C GLU A 193 17.63 3.14 -0.12
N GLY A 194 16.35 3.52 -0.27
CA GLY A 194 15.33 3.33 0.75
C GLY A 194 15.15 1.85 1.12
N MET A 195 15.07 0.96 0.14
CA MET A 195 14.92 -0.48 0.38
C MET A 195 16.14 -1.07 1.09
N LYS A 196 17.36 -0.64 0.76
CA LYS A 196 18.58 -1.07 1.50
C LYS A 196 18.49 -0.74 3.00
N LYS A 197 17.88 0.38 3.36
CA LYS A 197 17.69 0.81 4.76
C LYS A 197 16.54 0.05 5.43
N LEU A 198 15.43 -0.13 4.71
CA LEU A 198 14.14 -0.50 5.29
C LEU A 198 13.76 -1.98 5.10
N ALA A 199 14.42 -2.75 4.23
CA ALA A 199 14.00 -4.11 3.87
C ALA A 199 13.76 -5.05 5.07
N LYS A 200 14.58 -4.95 6.12
CA LYS A 200 14.43 -5.78 7.34
C LYS A 200 13.21 -5.42 8.20
N TYR A 201 12.59 -4.26 7.94
CA TYR A 201 11.38 -3.77 8.60
C TYR A 201 10.15 -3.83 7.68
N THR A 202 10.31 -4.26 6.43
CA THR A 202 9.22 -4.32 5.46
C THR A 202 8.26 -5.45 5.79
N MET A 203 7.00 -5.09 6.01
CA MET A 203 5.91 -6.01 6.37
C MET A 203 4.90 -6.17 5.23
N ALA A 204 4.75 -5.15 4.40
CA ALA A 204 3.94 -5.15 3.19
C ALA A 204 4.65 -4.32 2.10
N VAL A 205 4.26 -4.52 0.84
CA VAL A 205 4.89 -3.83 -0.31
C VAL A 205 3.83 -3.42 -1.32
N HIS A 206 3.84 -2.14 -1.68
CA HIS A 206 3.22 -1.62 -2.89
C HIS A 206 4.32 -1.43 -3.95
N LEU A 207 4.40 -2.37 -4.89
CA LEU A 207 5.36 -2.35 -5.98
C LEU A 207 4.76 -1.58 -7.16
N LYS A 208 5.01 -0.27 -7.18
CA LYS A 208 4.64 0.64 -8.25
C LYS A 208 5.79 0.79 -9.25
N ASP A 209 5.45 1.23 -10.45
CA ASP A 209 6.42 1.71 -11.44
C ASP A 209 5.91 2.98 -12.08
N MET A 210 6.82 3.86 -12.49
CA MET A 210 6.49 5.25 -12.79
C MET A 210 7.13 5.73 -14.09
N GLN A 211 6.45 6.67 -14.75
CA GLN A 211 7.00 7.51 -15.83
C GLN A 211 6.65 8.98 -15.60
N VAL A 212 7.43 9.87 -16.22
CA VAL A 212 7.10 11.30 -16.25
C VAL A 212 5.91 11.55 -17.18
N ASN A 213 4.97 12.40 -16.76
CA ASN A 213 3.79 12.79 -17.54
C ASN A 213 3.76 14.31 -17.84
N PRO A 214 4.76 14.85 -18.56
CA PRO A 214 4.84 16.29 -18.81
C PRO A 214 3.74 16.82 -19.74
N GLN A 215 2.96 15.94 -20.38
CA GLN A 215 1.88 16.32 -21.29
C GLN A 215 0.67 16.88 -20.52
N GLU A 216 0.47 16.44 -19.28
CA GLU A 216 -0.74 16.75 -18.50
C GLU A 216 -0.46 17.21 -17.07
N ALA A 217 0.72 16.92 -16.54
CA ALA A 217 1.12 17.31 -15.19
C ALA A 217 2.18 18.42 -15.24
N LYS A 218 2.05 19.41 -14.36
CA LYS A 218 3.14 20.32 -14.03
C LYS A 218 4.16 19.57 -13.16
N ILE A 219 5.42 20.00 -13.20
CA ILE A 219 6.48 19.43 -12.35
C ILE A 219 6.13 19.48 -10.85
N THR A 220 5.30 20.46 -10.45
CA THR A 220 4.83 20.63 -9.08
C THR A 220 3.67 19.73 -8.68
N ASP A 221 3.01 19.09 -9.65
CA ASP A 221 1.89 18.20 -9.39
C ASP A 221 2.40 16.85 -8.88
N TRP A 222 1.74 16.28 -7.87
CA TRP A 222 2.18 15.03 -7.23
C TRP A 222 2.15 13.83 -8.19
N PHE A 223 1.30 13.90 -9.22
CA PHE A 223 1.17 12.89 -10.27
C PHE A 223 2.07 13.17 -11.48
N PHE A 224 3.02 14.13 -11.40
CA PHE A 224 4.04 14.33 -12.44
C PHE A 224 4.80 13.04 -12.74
N PHE A 225 5.07 12.25 -11.69
CA PHE A 225 5.40 10.84 -11.80
C PHE A 225 4.11 10.03 -11.70
N SER A 226 3.61 9.59 -12.86
CA SER A 226 2.38 8.81 -12.96
C SER A 226 2.69 7.32 -13.10
N GLY A 227 1.78 6.48 -12.59
CA GLY A 227 1.89 5.04 -12.58
C GLY A 227 1.83 4.43 -13.98
N VAL A 228 2.67 3.43 -14.22
CA VAL A 228 2.66 2.58 -15.42
C VAL A 228 2.73 1.12 -14.99
N PRO A 229 2.47 0.16 -15.89
CA PRO A 229 2.62 -1.24 -15.53
C PRO A 229 4.03 -1.56 -15.06
N VAL A 230 4.14 -2.39 -14.02
CA VAL A 230 5.43 -2.77 -13.43
C VAL A 230 6.35 -3.39 -14.48
N GLY A 231 7.56 -2.84 -14.61
CA GLY A 231 8.55 -3.23 -15.61
C GLY A 231 8.51 -2.38 -16.89
N GLN A 232 7.70 -1.33 -16.93
CA GLN A 232 7.63 -0.38 -18.05
C GLN A 232 8.06 1.04 -17.67
N GLY A 233 8.29 1.31 -16.39
CA GLY A 233 8.77 2.60 -15.90
C GLY A 233 10.27 2.61 -15.67
N PHE A 234 10.73 3.59 -14.89
CA PHE A 234 12.14 3.81 -14.62
C PHE A 234 12.60 3.30 -13.24
N ILE A 235 11.70 2.78 -12.39
CA ILE A 235 12.10 2.25 -11.08
C ILE A 235 12.83 0.91 -11.29
N ASP A 236 14.01 0.75 -10.69
CA ASP A 236 14.75 -0.52 -10.71
C ASP A 236 14.11 -1.56 -9.77
N ASN A 237 12.94 -2.04 -10.18
CA ASN A 237 12.16 -3.03 -9.45
C ASN A 237 12.90 -4.38 -9.32
N GLN A 238 13.86 -4.70 -10.20
CA GLN A 238 14.68 -5.90 -10.06
C GLN A 238 15.64 -5.77 -8.87
N ALA A 239 16.31 -4.63 -8.72
CA ALA A 239 17.17 -4.39 -7.55
C ALA A 239 16.36 -4.43 -6.24
N LEU A 240 15.17 -3.83 -6.22
CA LEU A 240 14.30 -3.83 -5.05
C LEU A 240 13.92 -5.24 -4.60
N VAL A 241 13.45 -6.07 -5.54
CA VAL A 241 13.06 -7.45 -5.24
C VAL A 241 14.27 -8.28 -4.80
N ASN A 242 15.45 -8.08 -5.39
CA ASN A 242 16.68 -8.77 -4.97
C ASN A 242 17.12 -8.39 -3.55
N ILE A 243 16.96 -7.13 -3.14
CA ILE A 243 17.27 -6.69 -1.77
C ILE A 243 16.28 -7.32 -0.79
N LEU A 244 14.99 -7.31 -1.15
CA LEU A 244 13.92 -7.81 -0.31
C LEU A 244 13.97 -9.33 -0.13
N ASP A 245 14.35 -10.07 -1.19
CA ASP A 245 14.60 -11.52 -1.12
C ASP A 245 15.76 -11.86 -0.17
N LYS A 246 16.87 -11.11 -0.26
CA LYS A 246 18.00 -11.24 0.69
C LYS A 246 17.64 -10.91 2.14
N ALA A 247 16.62 -10.08 2.34
CA ALA A 247 16.08 -9.76 3.66
C ALA A 247 15.07 -10.80 4.18
N ASP A 248 14.82 -11.88 3.43
CA ASP A 248 13.91 -12.97 3.76
C ASP A 248 12.45 -12.54 3.98
N PHE A 249 12.00 -11.57 3.18
CA PHE A 249 10.62 -11.08 3.21
C PHE A 249 9.60 -12.21 2.96
N LYS A 250 8.56 -12.26 3.80
CA LYS A 250 7.57 -13.35 3.81
C LYS A 250 6.21 -13.01 3.20
N GLY A 251 5.98 -11.73 2.89
CA GLY A 251 4.73 -11.29 2.27
C GLY A 251 4.71 -11.48 0.76
N PHE A 252 3.88 -10.67 0.10
CA PHE A 252 3.76 -10.62 -1.35
C PHE A 252 3.99 -9.19 -1.86
N LEU A 253 4.33 -9.07 -3.14
CA LEU A 253 4.46 -7.81 -3.86
C LEU A 253 3.10 -7.41 -4.43
N ALA A 254 2.42 -6.42 -3.83
CA ALA A 254 1.16 -5.94 -4.37
C ALA A 254 1.43 -4.85 -5.43
N VAL A 255 0.97 -5.01 -6.66
CA VAL A 255 0.93 -3.85 -7.56
C VAL A 255 -0.15 -2.89 -7.09
N GLU A 256 0.17 -1.60 -7.10
CA GLU A 256 -0.80 -0.53 -6.97
C GLU A 256 -0.56 0.53 -8.08
N ILE A 257 -1.64 0.97 -8.72
CA ILE A 257 -1.63 2.08 -9.68
C ILE A 257 -2.82 2.98 -9.34
N ASP A 258 -2.55 4.07 -8.63
CA ASP A 258 -3.52 5.08 -8.18
C ASP A 258 -3.76 6.15 -9.25
N HIS A 259 -2.70 6.64 -9.87
CA HIS A 259 -2.77 7.69 -10.89
C HIS A 259 -2.01 7.25 -12.14
N PRO A 260 -2.70 6.63 -13.13
CA PRO A 260 -2.04 6.10 -14.30
C PRO A 260 -1.57 7.21 -15.23
N HIS A 261 -0.39 7.02 -15.83
CA HIS A 261 0.11 7.82 -16.95
C HIS A 261 -0.93 7.89 -18.07
N VAL A 262 -0.96 8.99 -18.83
CA VAL A 262 -1.99 9.27 -19.86
C VAL A 262 -2.23 8.09 -20.83
N SER A 263 -1.19 7.30 -21.13
CA SER A 263 -1.27 6.12 -22.00
C SER A 263 -2.06 4.93 -21.42
N TRP A 264 -2.37 4.96 -20.12
CA TRP A 264 -3.01 3.89 -19.36
C TRP A 264 -4.34 4.29 -18.72
N ARG A 265 -4.78 5.54 -18.90
CA ARG A 265 -6.09 6.01 -18.39
C ARG A 265 -7.24 5.17 -18.94
N GLY A 266 -8.13 4.71 -18.05
CA GLY A 266 -9.29 3.88 -18.40
C GLY A 266 -8.93 2.46 -18.86
N ARG A 267 -7.67 2.03 -18.62
CA ARG A 267 -7.16 0.69 -18.94
C ARG A 267 -6.68 -0.02 -17.68
N GLU A 268 -7.33 0.21 -16.54
CA GLU A 268 -6.92 -0.28 -15.22
C GLU A 268 -6.70 -1.80 -15.22
N LEU A 269 -7.67 -2.57 -15.72
CA LEU A 269 -7.57 -4.04 -15.80
C LEU A 269 -6.36 -4.49 -16.62
N GLU A 270 -6.09 -3.82 -17.75
CA GLU A 270 -4.98 -4.16 -18.61
C GLU A 270 -3.65 -3.78 -17.96
N ALA A 271 -3.57 -2.59 -17.36
CA ALA A 271 -2.38 -2.11 -16.69
C ALA A 271 -1.99 -3.04 -15.53
N VAL A 272 -2.95 -3.41 -14.68
CA VAL A 272 -2.74 -4.36 -13.58
C VAL A 272 -2.33 -5.73 -14.12
N SER A 273 -3.01 -6.23 -15.15
CA SER A 273 -2.64 -7.51 -15.77
C SER A 273 -1.20 -7.49 -16.31
N GLN A 274 -0.76 -6.40 -16.93
CA GLN A 274 0.60 -6.27 -17.43
C GLN A 274 1.61 -6.15 -16.28
N SER A 275 1.27 -5.45 -15.20
CA SER A 275 2.09 -5.42 -13.99
C SER A 275 2.27 -6.80 -13.38
N VAL A 276 1.22 -7.62 -13.28
CA VAL A 276 1.32 -9.00 -12.79
C VAL A 276 2.30 -9.81 -13.64
N GLN A 277 2.27 -9.67 -14.97
CA GLN A 277 3.23 -10.33 -15.85
C GLN A 277 4.66 -9.78 -15.70
N GLY A 278 4.81 -8.46 -15.51
CA GLY A 278 6.09 -7.82 -15.23
C GLY A 278 6.71 -8.32 -13.92
N MET A 279 5.94 -8.34 -12.84
CA MET A 279 6.34 -8.88 -11.54
C MET A 279 6.72 -10.35 -11.62
N LYS A 280 5.97 -11.19 -12.36
CA LYS A 280 6.31 -12.61 -12.58
C LYS A 280 7.69 -12.76 -13.22
N LYS A 281 8.03 -11.91 -14.20
CA LYS A 281 9.37 -11.89 -14.81
C LYS A 281 10.45 -11.43 -13.84
N ILE A 282 10.19 -10.39 -13.05
CA ILE A 282 11.15 -9.88 -12.06
C ILE A 282 11.46 -10.93 -10.99
N VAL A 283 10.42 -11.56 -10.43
CA VAL A 283 10.56 -12.62 -9.41
C VAL A 283 11.26 -13.85 -9.97
N ALA A 284 11.03 -14.21 -11.24
CA ALA A 284 11.72 -15.33 -11.87
C ALA A 284 13.25 -15.10 -12.06
N ASN A 285 13.71 -13.85 -11.93
CA ASN A 285 15.12 -13.46 -12.09
C ASN A 285 15.79 -13.03 -10.78
N ILE A 286 15.25 -13.45 -9.62
CA ILE A 286 15.92 -13.28 -8.33
C ILE A 286 17.27 -13.99 -8.35
N LEU A 287 18.30 -13.30 -7.85
CA LEU A 287 19.71 -13.72 -7.87
C LEU A 287 20.14 -14.53 -6.64
#